data_AF-A0A4R6Z4R7-F1
#
_entry.id   AF-A0A4R6Z4R7-F1
#
_cell.length_a   1.000
_cell.length_b   1.000
_cell.length_c   1.000
_cell.angle_alpha   90.00
_cell.angle_beta   90.00
_cell.angle_gamma   90.00
#
_symmetry.space_group_name_H-M   'P 1'
#
loop_
_entity.id
_entity.type
_entity.pdbx_description
1 polymer ?
#
loop_
_entity_poly.entity_id
_entity_poly.type
_entity_poly.pdbx_seq_one_letter_code
_entity_poly.pdbx_strand_id
1 'polypeptide(L)'
;MRAGKGIAALGAALLIASSAAADYKDSYSRGLEAAKDGDWATVRQRMQDAIADNPAAAPRVRLYGQRWEPYVPQFYLGLAAFNQGDCATALAQWRSAANSGVIGSVPNLKAEQDRASAKCDTRVAQTDKPNTDKPATSGGNQAPDGGKTEVPKPPPKTDPAKPEPPKPEPPKPEPKPPVTPPKPVETPLAQRVPAPLLEAFRNYLAGRYADAARIDPNAYSDGRAKSQAYLIRAAARQRQAEIDNSDAGLEAARSDIRALRALNPALVPDAALFSPRFRSFYSSTR
;
A
#
# COMPACT_ATOMS: atom_id res chain seq x y z
N MET A 1 -46.82 33.88 -37.14
CA MET A 1 -46.23 32.92 -38.10
C MET A 1 -44.74 32.79 -37.80
N ARG A 2 -44.25 31.54 -37.74
CA ARG A 2 -42.84 31.05 -37.78
C ARG A 2 -41.86 31.65 -36.75
N ALA A 3 -41.55 30.99 -35.62
CA ALA A 3 -40.82 29.73 -35.41
C ALA A 3 -39.34 29.77 -35.84
N GLY A 4 -38.45 29.71 -34.84
CA GLY A 4 -37.02 29.44 -34.99
C GLY A 4 -36.48 28.82 -33.70
N LYS A 5 -36.46 27.49 -33.65
CA LYS A 5 -35.92 26.67 -32.54
C LYS A 5 -34.39 26.60 -32.65
N GLY A 6 -33.68 26.88 -31.57
CA GLY A 6 -32.24 26.60 -31.41
C GLY A 6 -32.04 25.56 -30.31
N ILE A 7 -31.54 24.40 -30.72
CA ILE A 7 -31.44 23.15 -29.96
C ILE A 7 -30.17 23.13 -29.09
N ALA A 8 -30.37 22.74 -27.82
CA ALA A 8 -29.58 21.86 -26.95
C ALA A 8 -28.04 21.89 -26.93
N ALA A 9 -27.51 21.98 -25.70
CA ALA A 9 -26.29 21.27 -25.30
C ALA A 9 -26.43 20.82 -23.83
N LEU A 10 -27.13 19.71 -23.61
CA LEU A 10 -26.97 18.88 -22.40
C LEU A 10 -25.63 18.14 -22.55
N GLY A 11 -24.57 18.71 -22.00
CA GLY A 11 -23.27 18.07 -21.89
C GLY A 11 -23.28 17.08 -20.73
N ALA A 12 -23.43 15.80 -21.06
CA ALA A 12 -23.41 14.67 -20.13
C ALA A 12 -22.08 14.59 -19.35
N ALA A 13 -22.14 14.77 -18.03
CA ALA A 13 -21.08 14.36 -17.12
C ALA A 13 -21.09 12.83 -17.01
N LEU A 14 -20.39 12.15 -17.93
CA LEU A 14 -20.14 10.72 -17.79
C LEU A 14 -19.10 10.48 -16.68
N LEU A 15 -19.60 9.89 -15.60
CA LEU A 15 -18.86 9.27 -14.52
C LEU A 15 -17.86 8.25 -15.09
N ILE A 16 -16.57 8.57 -15.06
CA ILE A 16 -15.52 7.56 -15.21
C ILE A 16 -15.28 6.97 -13.82
N ALA A 17 -16.04 5.93 -13.47
CA ALA A 17 -15.67 5.03 -12.39
C ALA A 17 -14.48 4.18 -12.87
N SER A 18 -13.28 4.75 -12.78
CA SER A 18 -12.03 4.03 -13.05
C SER A 18 -11.93 2.87 -12.08
N SER A 19 -11.93 1.65 -12.62
CA SER A 19 -11.74 0.42 -11.86
C SER A 19 -10.28 0.33 -11.41
N ALA A 20 -9.94 0.93 -10.26
CA ALA A 20 -8.64 0.79 -9.60
C ALA A 20 -8.50 -0.58 -8.90
N ALA A 21 -8.88 -1.67 -9.58
CA ALA A 21 -8.88 -3.02 -9.02
C ALA A 21 -7.50 -3.71 -9.06
N ALA A 22 -6.42 -2.98 -9.37
CA ALA A 22 -5.12 -3.57 -9.68
C ALA A 22 -4.10 -3.55 -8.53
N ASP A 23 -4.22 -2.64 -7.55
CA ASP A 23 -3.10 -2.39 -6.62
C ASP A 23 -3.22 -3.08 -5.25
N TYR A 24 -4.42 -3.56 -4.86
CA TYR A 24 -4.59 -4.22 -3.55
C TYR A 24 -3.68 -5.43 -3.35
N LYS A 25 -3.33 -6.16 -4.43
CA LYS A 25 -2.44 -7.33 -4.35
C LYS A 25 -1.01 -6.96 -4.04
N ASP A 26 -0.51 -5.86 -4.61
CA ASP A 26 0.83 -5.35 -4.33
C ASP A 26 0.88 -4.81 -2.89
N SER A 27 -0.10 -3.98 -2.51
CA SER A 27 -0.25 -3.48 -1.14
C SER A 27 -0.31 -4.61 -0.13
N TYR A 28 -1.17 -5.61 -0.34
CA TYR A 28 -1.29 -6.76 0.54
C TYR A 28 0.02 -7.56 0.61
N SER A 29 0.65 -7.87 -0.53
CA SER A 29 1.90 -8.63 -0.56
C SER A 29 3.03 -7.90 0.17
N ARG A 30 3.16 -6.58 -0.03
CA ARG A 30 4.15 -5.77 0.70
C ARG A 30 3.83 -5.68 2.19
N GLY A 31 2.55 -5.61 2.55
CA GLY A 31 2.12 -5.69 3.95
C GLY A 31 2.48 -7.03 4.59
N LEU A 32 2.36 -8.15 3.87
CA LEU A 32 2.80 -9.47 4.35
C LEU A 32 4.31 -9.53 4.57
N GLU A 33 5.11 -8.99 3.65
CA GLU A 33 6.57 -8.92 3.85
C GLU A 33 6.92 -8.03 5.05
N ALA A 34 6.29 -6.85 5.19
CA ALA A 34 6.46 -5.99 6.36
C ALA A 34 6.08 -6.69 7.68
N ALA A 35 5.06 -7.55 7.67
CA ALA A 35 4.67 -8.32 8.85
C ALA A 35 5.74 -9.34 9.26
N LYS A 36 6.44 -9.96 8.29
CA LYS A 36 7.56 -10.86 8.58
C LYS A 36 8.76 -10.09 9.16
N ASP A 37 8.98 -8.87 8.68
CA ASP A 37 10.05 -7.99 9.15
C ASP A 37 9.71 -7.31 10.48
N GLY A 38 8.48 -7.47 11.00
CA GLY A 38 8.01 -6.83 12.23
C GLY A 38 7.77 -5.33 12.08
N ASP A 39 7.70 -4.79 10.85
CA ASP A 39 7.37 -3.39 10.59
C ASP A 39 5.84 -3.18 10.63
N TRP A 40 5.32 -3.15 11.85
CA TRP A 40 3.88 -3.04 12.11
C TRP A 40 3.29 -1.71 11.63
N ALA A 41 4.09 -0.65 11.49
CA ALA A 41 3.62 0.62 10.95
C ALA A 41 3.33 0.48 9.45
N THR A 42 4.25 -0.13 8.70
CA THR A 42 4.05 -0.42 7.28
C THR A 42 2.94 -1.44 7.06
N VAL A 43 2.82 -2.48 7.91
CA VAL A 43 1.67 -3.41 7.85
C VAL A 43 0.36 -2.65 7.95
N ARG A 44 0.22 -1.76 8.94
CA ARG A 44 -1.01 -0.98 9.11
C ARG A 44 -1.35 -0.20 7.85
N GLN A 45 -0.38 0.55 7.32
CA GLN A 45 -0.61 1.36 6.12
C GLN A 45 -0.99 0.50 4.91
N ARG A 46 -0.22 -0.55 4.64
CA ARG A 46 -0.41 -1.40 3.46
C ARG A 46 -1.71 -2.19 3.49
N MET A 47 -2.13 -2.65 4.67
CA MET A 47 -3.40 -3.34 4.81
C MET A 47 -4.59 -2.37 4.71
N GLN A 48 -4.45 -1.10 5.15
CA GLN A 48 -5.44 -0.05 4.89
C GLN A 48 -5.56 0.26 3.39
N ASP A 49 -4.44 0.42 2.69
CA ASP A 49 -4.41 0.61 1.23
C ASP A 49 -5.12 -0.56 0.52
N ALA A 50 -4.77 -1.80 0.88
CA ALA A 50 -5.39 -2.99 0.30
C ALA A 50 -6.91 -3.06 0.56
N ILE A 51 -7.38 -2.67 1.75
CA ILE A 51 -8.81 -2.63 2.08
C ILE A 51 -9.54 -1.52 1.32
N ALA A 52 -8.90 -0.37 1.11
CA ALA A 52 -9.49 0.73 0.35
C ALA A 52 -9.79 0.30 -1.09
N ASP A 53 -8.89 -0.49 -1.69
CA ASP A 53 -9.04 -1.01 -3.05
C ASP A 53 -9.93 -2.26 -3.11
N ASN A 54 -9.79 -3.17 -2.15
CA ASN A 54 -10.58 -4.39 -2.05
C ASN A 54 -10.88 -4.75 -0.58
N PRO A 55 -12.05 -4.36 -0.06
CA PRO A 55 -12.41 -4.62 1.34
C PRO A 55 -12.81 -6.08 1.60
N ALA A 56 -13.10 -6.85 0.55
CA ALA A 56 -13.63 -8.21 0.67
C ALA A 56 -12.50 -9.21 0.96
N ALA A 57 -12.40 -9.63 2.22
CA ALA A 57 -11.54 -10.75 2.62
C ALA A 57 -11.96 -12.04 1.90
N ALA A 58 -11.00 -12.91 1.60
CA ALA A 58 -11.25 -14.18 0.95
C ALA A 58 -10.25 -15.25 1.41
N PRO A 59 -10.68 -16.52 1.60
CA PRO A 59 -9.82 -17.59 2.07
C PRO A 59 -8.72 -17.96 1.07
N ARG A 60 -8.90 -17.57 -0.21
CA ARG A 60 -7.98 -17.91 -1.28
C ARG A 60 -8.04 -16.87 -2.39
N VAL A 61 -6.94 -16.15 -2.60
CA VAL A 61 -6.77 -15.16 -3.66
C VAL A 61 -5.46 -15.42 -4.40
N ARG A 62 -5.47 -15.22 -5.72
CA ARG A 62 -4.27 -15.31 -6.56
C ARG A 62 -3.52 -13.99 -6.51
N LEU A 63 -2.52 -13.90 -5.64
CA LEU A 63 -1.72 -12.67 -5.44
C LEU A 63 -0.69 -12.48 -6.56
N TYR A 64 0.10 -13.51 -6.85
CA TYR A 64 1.10 -13.46 -7.92
C TYR A 64 1.30 -14.83 -8.58
N GLY A 65 1.53 -14.84 -9.90
CA GLY A 65 1.87 -16.06 -10.63
C GLY A 65 0.85 -17.17 -10.38
N GLN A 66 1.28 -18.33 -9.89
CA GLN A 66 0.40 -19.44 -9.50
C GLN A 66 0.26 -19.59 -7.97
N ARG A 67 0.72 -18.61 -7.19
CA ARG A 67 0.66 -18.64 -5.72
C ARG A 67 -0.68 -18.13 -5.23
N TRP A 68 -1.37 -18.99 -4.49
CA TRP A 68 -2.65 -18.70 -3.86
C TRP A 68 -2.43 -18.52 -2.36
N GLU A 69 -2.91 -17.43 -1.80
CA GLU A 69 -2.77 -17.10 -0.38
C GLU A 69 -4.13 -16.62 0.16
N PRO A 70 -4.40 -16.78 1.47
CA PRO A 70 -5.55 -16.15 2.09
C PRO A 70 -5.39 -14.63 2.08
N TYR A 71 -6.46 -13.93 1.70
CA TYR A 71 -6.56 -12.47 1.75
C TYR A 71 -7.36 -12.07 2.98
N VAL A 72 -6.67 -11.73 4.06
CA VAL A 72 -7.25 -11.38 5.36
C VAL A 72 -6.64 -10.09 5.91
N PRO A 73 -6.76 -8.95 5.20
CA PRO A 73 -6.08 -7.72 5.58
C PRO A 73 -6.52 -7.18 6.96
N GLN A 74 -7.77 -7.41 7.37
CA GLN A 74 -8.26 -7.02 8.70
C GLN A 74 -7.56 -7.80 9.83
N PHE A 75 -7.22 -9.07 9.61
CA PHE A 75 -6.41 -9.84 10.57
C PHE A 75 -5.05 -9.17 10.80
N TYR A 76 -4.35 -8.81 9.71
CA TYR A 76 -3.04 -8.17 9.78
C TYR A 76 -3.11 -6.74 10.31
N LEU A 77 -4.20 -6.00 10.09
CA LEU A 77 -4.43 -4.72 10.77
C LEU A 77 -4.54 -4.89 12.28
N GLY A 78 -5.29 -5.91 12.72
CA GLY A 78 -5.41 -6.20 14.15
C GLY A 78 -4.07 -6.62 14.75
N LEU A 79 -3.29 -7.44 14.04
CA LEU A 79 -1.95 -7.85 14.45
C LEU A 79 -0.99 -6.66 14.55
N ALA A 80 -1.03 -5.74 13.59
CA ALA A 80 -0.24 -4.52 13.64
C ALA A 80 -0.62 -3.64 14.84
N ALA A 81 -1.91 -3.44 15.11
CA ALA A 81 -2.38 -2.69 16.27
C ALA A 81 -1.96 -3.36 17.60
N PHE A 82 -2.08 -4.68 17.70
CA PHE A 82 -1.65 -5.46 18.86
C PHE A 82 -0.17 -5.27 19.18
N ASN A 83 0.69 -5.38 18.15
CA ASN A 83 2.13 -5.23 18.33
C ASN A 83 2.55 -3.79 18.66
N GLN A 84 1.70 -2.80 18.37
CA GLN A 84 1.88 -1.41 18.78
C GLN A 84 1.24 -1.08 20.13
N GLY A 85 0.64 -2.06 20.81
CA GLY A 85 0.01 -1.87 22.12
C GLY A 85 -1.43 -1.34 22.08
N ASP A 86 -1.97 -1.08 20.89
CA ASP A 86 -3.35 -0.62 20.72
C ASP A 86 -4.33 -1.81 20.69
N CYS A 87 -4.65 -2.29 21.88
CA CYS A 87 -5.53 -3.44 22.05
C CYS A 87 -6.99 -3.17 21.67
N ALA A 88 -7.46 -1.93 21.81
CA ALA A 88 -8.83 -1.57 21.43
C ALA A 88 -9.02 -1.70 19.92
N THR A 89 -8.10 -1.11 19.15
CA THR A 89 -8.12 -1.22 17.68
C THR A 89 -7.88 -2.65 17.21
N ALA A 90 -6.98 -3.40 17.87
CA ALA A 90 -6.71 -4.79 17.51
C ALA A 90 -7.98 -5.65 17.58
N LEU A 91 -8.69 -5.58 18.71
CA LEU A 91 -9.92 -6.32 18.92
C LEU A 91 -11.04 -5.88 17.96
N ALA A 92 -11.14 -4.58 17.66
CA ALA A 92 -12.13 -4.08 16.70
C ALA A 92 -11.91 -4.66 15.29
N GLN A 93 -10.67 -4.68 14.80
CA GLN A 93 -10.33 -5.24 13.49
C GLN A 93 -10.61 -6.75 13.42
N TRP A 94 -10.23 -7.48 14.47
CA TRP A 94 -10.43 -8.93 14.53
C TRP A 94 -11.90 -9.34 14.67
N ARG A 95 -12.73 -8.52 15.33
CA ARG A 95 -14.18 -8.72 15.46
C ARG A 95 -14.98 -8.22 14.25
N SER A 96 -14.33 -7.60 13.26
CA SER A 96 -15.01 -7.15 12.05
C SER A 96 -15.66 -8.32 11.30
N ALA A 97 -16.79 -8.05 10.64
CA ALA A 97 -17.50 -9.06 9.86
C ALA A 97 -16.64 -9.61 8.72
N ALA A 98 -15.86 -8.75 8.07
CA ALA A 98 -14.93 -9.12 7.01
C ALA A 98 -13.87 -10.13 7.49
N ASN A 99 -13.29 -9.90 8.67
CA ASN A 99 -12.33 -10.84 9.25
C ASN A 99 -13.00 -12.14 9.69
N SER A 100 -14.09 -12.03 10.46
CA SER A 100 -14.79 -13.17 11.07
C SER A 100 -15.31 -14.17 10.03
N GLY A 101 -15.73 -13.69 8.86
CA GLY A 101 -16.23 -14.53 7.77
C GLY A 101 -15.17 -15.42 7.11
N VAL A 102 -13.88 -15.11 7.26
CA VAL A 102 -12.78 -15.82 6.57
C VAL A 102 -11.82 -16.49 7.55
N ILE A 103 -11.52 -15.84 8.69
CA ILE A 103 -10.45 -16.27 9.59
C ILE A 103 -10.63 -17.70 10.11
N GLY A 104 -11.88 -18.16 10.32
CA GLY A 104 -12.17 -19.53 10.73
C GLY A 104 -11.72 -20.61 9.73
N SER A 105 -11.58 -20.26 8.45
CA SER A 105 -11.09 -21.16 7.40
C SER A 105 -9.56 -21.19 7.27
N VAL A 106 -8.84 -20.39 8.07
CA VAL A 106 -7.38 -20.31 8.07
C VAL A 106 -6.85 -20.60 9.49
N PRO A 107 -6.73 -21.89 9.89
CA PRO A 107 -6.52 -22.28 11.28
C PRO A 107 -5.29 -21.65 11.95
N ASN A 108 -4.18 -21.52 11.21
CA ASN A 108 -2.95 -20.94 11.74
C ASN A 108 -3.12 -19.47 12.14
N LEU A 109 -3.77 -18.68 11.27
CA LEU A 109 -4.02 -17.26 11.54
C LEU A 109 -5.09 -17.09 12.64
N LYS A 110 -6.10 -17.96 12.67
CA LYS A 110 -7.09 -17.98 13.75
C LYS A 110 -6.45 -18.24 15.12
N ALA A 111 -5.57 -19.23 15.21
CA ALA A 111 -4.87 -19.55 16.45
C ALA A 111 -3.97 -18.38 16.93
N GLU A 112 -3.31 -17.69 16.00
CA GLU A 112 -2.54 -16.49 16.31
C GLU A 112 -3.43 -15.35 16.83
N GLN A 113 -4.55 -15.10 16.13
CA GLN A 113 -5.54 -14.10 16.53
C GLN A 113 -6.06 -14.36 17.94
N ASP A 114 -6.42 -15.60 18.25
CA ASP A 114 -7.00 -15.97 19.55
C ASP A 114 -6.00 -15.73 20.69
N ARG A 115 -4.74 -16.13 20.49
CA ARG A 115 -3.67 -15.88 21.48
C ARG A 115 -3.44 -14.39 21.70
N ALA A 116 -3.41 -13.60 20.64
CA ALA A 116 -3.18 -12.16 20.74
C ALA A 116 -4.39 -11.41 21.32
N SER A 117 -5.60 -11.82 20.97
CA SER A 117 -6.86 -11.28 21.52
C SER A 117 -6.95 -11.54 23.02
N ALA A 118 -6.68 -12.76 23.48
CA ALA A 118 -6.67 -13.08 24.90
C ALA A 118 -5.69 -12.21 25.70
N LYS A 119 -4.49 -11.96 25.16
CA LYS A 119 -3.54 -11.01 25.76
C LYS A 119 -4.13 -9.60 25.83
N CYS A 120 -4.82 -9.14 24.79
CA CYS A 120 -5.47 -7.84 24.83
C CYS A 120 -6.60 -7.75 25.85
N ASP A 121 -7.46 -8.76 25.95
CA ASP A 121 -8.54 -8.78 26.94
C ASP A 121 -7.97 -8.67 28.37
N THR A 122 -6.84 -9.33 28.66
CA THR A 122 -6.16 -9.17 29.97
C THR A 122 -5.61 -7.75 30.20
N ARG A 123 -5.03 -7.10 29.19
CA ARG A 123 -4.46 -5.74 29.31
C ARG A 123 -5.55 -4.69 29.52
N VAL A 124 -6.67 -4.82 28.79
CA VAL A 124 -7.82 -3.92 28.93
C VAL A 124 -8.45 -4.09 30.31
N ALA A 125 -8.69 -5.32 30.76
CA ALA A 125 -9.22 -5.59 32.10
C ALA A 125 -8.31 -5.10 33.25
N GLN A 126 -7.00 -5.00 33.03
CA GLN A 126 -6.06 -4.41 33.99
C GLN A 126 -6.10 -2.88 34.00
N THR A 127 -6.41 -2.26 32.86
CA THR A 127 -6.51 -0.80 32.71
C THR A 127 -7.83 -0.25 33.26
N ASP A 128 -8.89 -1.07 33.25
CA ASP A 128 -10.21 -0.73 33.82
C ASP A 128 -10.31 -0.91 35.35
N LYS A 129 -9.21 -1.29 36.04
CA LYS A 129 -9.18 -1.22 37.50
C LYS A 129 -9.12 0.25 37.93
N PRO A 130 -10.04 0.74 38.78
CA PRO A 130 -10.11 2.15 39.13
C PRO A 130 -8.83 2.61 39.83
N ASN A 131 -8.03 3.44 39.16
CA ASN A 131 -7.12 4.36 39.84
C ASN A 131 -7.96 5.52 40.40
N THR A 132 -8.37 5.39 41.67
CA THR A 132 -8.79 6.53 42.49
C THR A 132 -7.57 7.39 42.81
N ASP A 133 -7.35 8.46 42.04
CA ASP A 133 -6.78 9.72 42.54
C ASP A 133 -6.96 10.88 41.53
N LYS A 134 -8.06 11.63 41.76
CA LYS A 134 -8.30 13.09 41.59
C LYS A 134 -8.10 13.79 40.22
N PRO A 135 -8.73 14.98 39.99
CA PRO A 135 -9.77 15.13 38.97
C PRO A 135 -9.47 16.13 37.85
N ALA A 136 -10.27 15.98 36.80
CA ALA A 136 -10.30 16.70 35.54
C ALA A 136 -10.45 18.23 35.62
N THR A 137 -10.05 18.90 34.54
CA THR A 137 -10.89 19.97 33.96
C THR A 137 -11.29 19.57 32.55
N SER A 138 -12.60 19.47 32.41
CA SER A 138 -13.39 19.11 31.24
C SER A 138 -13.68 20.34 30.39
N GLY A 139 -13.80 20.12 29.08
CA GLY A 139 -14.57 20.96 28.18
C GLY A 139 -15.48 20.07 27.33
N GLY A 140 -16.63 19.67 27.87
CA GLY A 140 -17.80 19.19 27.10
C GLY A 140 -18.41 20.35 26.29
N ASN A 141 -19.43 20.21 25.47
CA ASN A 141 -20.48 19.22 25.21
C ASN A 141 -21.05 19.65 23.81
N GLN A 142 -21.83 18.92 23.01
CA GLN A 142 -23.01 18.13 23.31
C GLN A 142 -23.49 17.42 22.03
N ALA A 143 -24.19 16.31 22.20
CA ALA A 143 -25.03 15.66 21.19
C ALA A 143 -26.23 16.56 20.77
N PRO A 144 -27.00 16.13 19.76
CA PRO A 144 -28.31 15.65 20.16
C PRO A 144 -28.76 14.33 19.51
N ASP A 145 -29.79 13.83 20.17
CA ASP A 145 -30.55 12.59 20.12
C ASP A 145 -31.41 12.40 18.85
N GLY A 146 -31.74 11.14 18.55
CA GLY A 146 -33.09 10.77 18.14
C GLY A 146 -33.42 10.72 16.64
N GLY A 147 -33.40 9.50 16.07
CA GLY A 147 -34.01 9.24 14.76
C GLY A 147 -34.06 7.75 14.40
N LYS A 148 -35.10 7.04 14.85
CA LYS A 148 -35.47 5.70 14.34
C LYS A 148 -35.72 5.77 12.83
N THR A 149 -35.08 4.89 12.04
CA THR A 149 -35.64 4.43 10.77
C THR A 149 -35.16 3.02 10.43
N GLU A 150 -36.08 2.08 10.60
CA GLU A 150 -36.46 0.99 9.69
C GLU A 150 -35.40 0.26 8.83
N VAL A 151 -35.31 -1.04 9.08
CA VAL A 151 -34.53 -2.06 8.35
C VAL A 151 -35.14 -2.34 6.96
N PRO A 152 -34.36 -2.34 5.87
CA PRO A 152 -34.77 -3.00 4.63
C PRO A 152 -34.33 -4.48 4.61
N LYS A 153 -35.34 -5.33 4.50
CA LYS A 153 -35.32 -6.77 4.24
C LYS A 153 -34.50 -7.15 2.98
N PRO A 154 -33.78 -8.28 2.95
CA PRO A 154 -33.02 -8.72 1.78
C PRO A 154 -33.95 -9.22 0.64
N PRO A 155 -33.65 -8.92 -0.63
CA PRO A 155 -34.40 -9.49 -1.76
C PRO A 155 -34.07 -10.97 -2.00
N PRO A 156 -35.00 -11.72 -2.62
CA PRO A 156 -35.02 -13.18 -2.63
C PRO A 156 -34.07 -13.82 -3.65
N LYS A 157 -33.68 -15.05 -3.32
CA LYS A 157 -33.02 -16.02 -4.20
C LYS A 157 -33.91 -16.32 -5.42
N THR A 158 -33.33 -16.33 -6.61
CA THR A 158 -33.89 -16.98 -7.79
C THR A 158 -33.04 -18.20 -8.15
N ASP A 159 -33.72 -19.34 -8.29
CA ASP A 159 -33.16 -20.60 -8.74
C ASP A 159 -32.70 -20.54 -10.21
N PRO A 160 -31.82 -21.47 -10.65
CA PRO A 160 -31.15 -21.43 -11.94
C PRO A 160 -32.10 -21.76 -13.10
N ALA A 161 -32.10 -20.91 -14.13
CA ALA A 161 -32.76 -21.21 -15.39
C ALA A 161 -32.01 -22.29 -16.18
N LYS A 162 -32.79 -23.30 -16.57
CA LYS A 162 -32.51 -24.38 -17.52
C LYS A 162 -31.92 -23.83 -18.85
N PRO A 163 -30.85 -24.44 -19.41
CA PRO A 163 -30.30 -24.01 -20.69
C PRO A 163 -31.26 -24.32 -21.84
N GLU A 164 -31.59 -23.31 -22.65
CA GLU A 164 -32.18 -23.50 -23.98
C GLU A 164 -31.13 -24.01 -24.98
N PRO A 165 -31.53 -24.80 -26.00
CA PRO A 165 -30.63 -25.37 -26.98
C PRO A 165 -30.06 -24.31 -27.94
N PRO A 166 -28.79 -24.45 -28.37
CA PRO A 166 -28.14 -23.47 -29.24
C PRO A 166 -28.73 -23.49 -30.66
N LYS A 167 -29.08 -22.29 -31.14
CA LYS A 167 -29.41 -22.03 -32.55
C LYS A 167 -28.12 -22.07 -33.39
N PRO A 168 -28.13 -22.57 -34.63
CA PRO A 168 -26.91 -22.86 -35.40
C PRO A 168 -26.10 -21.60 -35.73
N GLU A 169 -24.79 -21.65 -35.46
CA GLU A 169 -23.83 -20.64 -35.93
C GLU A 169 -23.64 -20.71 -37.46
N PRO A 170 -23.53 -19.56 -38.16
CA PRO A 170 -23.12 -19.49 -39.56
C PRO A 170 -21.64 -19.89 -39.75
N PRO A 171 -21.26 -20.31 -40.97
CA PRO A 171 -20.01 -21.03 -41.22
C PRO A 171 -18.75 -20.19 -40.97
N LYS A 172 -17.81 -20.86 -40.30
CA LYS A 172 -16.45 -20.47 -39.94
C LYS A 172 -15.63 -20.05 -41.18
N PRO A 173 -15.01 -18.85 -41.21
CA PRO A 173 -14.00 -18.50 -42.20
C PRO A 173 -12.74 -19.38 -42.03
N GLU A 174 -12.16 -19.79 -43.15
CA GLU A 174 -11.01 -20.69 -43.24
C GLU A 174 -9.77 -20.17 -42.48
N PRO A 175 -8.93 -21.07 -41.94
CA PRO A 175 -7.69 -20.70 -41.24
C PRO A 175 -6.68 -20.11 -42.23
N LYS A 176 -6.19 -18.90 -41.96
CA LYS A 176 -4.98 -18.38 -42.60
C LYS A 176 -3.76 -19.21 -42.16
N PRO A 177 -2.78 -19.44 -43.06
CA PRO A 177 -1.61 -20.25 -42.77
C PRO A 177 -0.79 -19.70 -41.59
N PRO A 178 -0.08 -20.58 -40.83
CA PRO A 178 0.61 -20.21 -39.62
C PRO A 178 1.75 -19.23 -39.91
N VAL A 179 1.64 -18.02 -39.35
CA VAL A 179 2.76 -17.10 -39.26
C VAL A 179 3.79 -17.72 -38.31
N THR A 180 4.96 -18.05 -38.85
CA THR A 180 6.12 -18.46 -38.07
C THR A 180 6.42 -17.40 -37.00
N PRO A 181 6.61 -17.77 -35.72
CA PRO A 181 7.01 -16.81 -34.70
C PRO A 181 8.32 -16.14 -35.13
N PRO A 182 8.42 -14.80 -35.14
CA PRO A 182 9.70 -14.16 -35.34
C PRO A 182 10.64 -14.60 -34.21
N LYS A 183 11.86 -14.98 -34.59
CA LYS A 183 12.96 -15.23 -33.64
C LYS A 183 13.03 -14.05 -32.66
N PRO A 184 13.27 -14.28 -31.34
CA PRO A 184 13.44 -13.22 -30.37
C PRO A 184 14.48 -12.22 -30.87
N VAL A 185 14.04 -11.02 -31.20
CA VAL A 185 14.93 -9.89 -31.43
C VAL A 185 15.52 -9.57 -30.06
N GLU A 186 16.82 -9.82 -29.89
CA GLU A 186 17.57 -9.31 -28.75
C GLU A 186 17.48 -7.77 -28.78
N THR A 187 16.64 -7.22 -27.91
CA THR A 187 16.59 -5.76 -27.70
C THR A 187 17.97 -5.30 -27.20
N PRO A 188 18.61 -4.30 -27.83
CA PRO A 188 19.93 -3.82 -27.44
C PRO A 188 20.01 -3.40 -25.96
N LEU A 189 21.14 -3.76 -25.33
CA LEU A 189 21.56 -3.54 -23.94
C LEU A 189 21.61 -2.07 -23.43
N ALA A 190 20.97 -1.10 -24.08
CA ALA A 190 20.98 0.31 -23.68
C ALA A 190 19.66 0.65 -22.96
N GLN A 191 19.53 0.82 -21.64
CA GLN A 191 20.47 1.17 -20.58
C GLN A 191 20.15 0.30 -19.35
N ARG A 192 20.95 -0.72 -19.06
CA ARG A 192 20.77 -1.46 -17.80
C ARG A 192 21.23 -0.58 -16.65
N VAL A 193 20.29 -0.17 -15.78
CA VAL A 193 20.61 0.47 -14.50
C VAL A 193 21.67 -0.38 -13.79
N PRO A 194 22.80 0.20 -13.35
CA PRO A 194 23.85 -0.57 -12.68
C PRO A 194 23.29 -1.35 -11.49
N ALA A 195 23.60 -2.64 -11.39
CA ALA A 195 23.09 -3.50 -10.33
C ALA A 195 23.32 -2.94 -8.91
N PRO A 196 24.50 -2.37 -8.56
CA PRO A 196 24.71 -1.78 -7.24
C PRO A 196 23.83 -0.56 -6.96
N LEU A 197 23.46 0.21 -8.00
CA LEU A 197 22.54 1.34 -7.86
C LEU A 197 21.11 0.86 -7.59
N LEU A 198 20.68 -0.19 -8.29
CA LEU A 198 19.38 -0.82 -8.06
C LEU A 198 19.30 -1.45 -6.67
N GLU A 199 20.38 -2.05 -6.20
CA GLU A 199 20.48 -2.60 -4.85
C GLU A 199 20.41 -1.52 -3.77
N ALA A 200 21.16 -0.42 -3.91
CA ALA A 200 21.06 0.71 -2.98
C ALA A 200 19.64 1.29 -2.94
N PHE A 201 18.98 1.39 -4.10
CA PHE A 201 17.59 1.82 -4.17
C PHE A 201 16.64 0.86 -3.46
N ARG A 202 16.81 -0.45 -3.65
CA ARG A 202 16.03 -1.48 -2.92
C ARG A 202 16.28 -1.42 -1.42
N ASN A 203 17.53 -1.22 -0.98
CA ASN A 203 17.87 -1.06 0.42
C ASN A 203 17.20 0.20 1.02
N TYR A 204 17.22 1.32 0.28
CA TYR A 204 16.55 2.55 0.70
C TYR A 204 15.04 2.35 0.85
N LEU A 205 14.39 1.73 -0.15
CA LEU A 205 12.95 1.43 -0.12
C LEU A 205 12.57 0.40 0.96
N ALA A 206 13.48 -0.49 1.32
CA ALA A 206 13.32 -1.47 2.38
C ALA A 206 13.66 -0.91 3.78
N GLY A 207 13.92 0.39 3.92
CA GLY A 207 14.27 1.02 5.20
C GLY A 207 15.68 0.67 5.71
N ARG A 208 16.47 -0.09 4.95
CA ARG A 208 17.87 -0.41 5.25
C ARG A 208 18.78 0.76 4.89
N TYR A 209 18.58 1.88 5.58
CA TYR A 209 19.26 3.14 5.26
C TYR A 209 20.77 3.07 5.45
N ALA A 210 21.25 2.36 6.47
CA ALA A 210 22.68 2.10 6.67
C ALA A 210 23.31 1.40 5.45
N ASP A 211 22.63 0.40 4.86
CA ASP A 211 23.13 -0.34 3.69
C ASP A 211 23.06 0.52 2.41
N ALA A 212 21.95 1.22 2.21
CA ALA A 212 21.79 2.15 1.08
C ALA A 212 22.84 3.28 1.12
N ALA A 213 23.23 3.72 2.32
CA ALA A 213 24.23 4.76 2.52
C ALA A 213 25.67 4.33 2.15
N ARG A 214 25.92 3.03 1.95
CA ARG A 214 27.24 2.49 1.57
C ARG A 214 27.55 2.57 0.08
N ILE A 215 26.57 2.90 -0.76
CA ILE A 215 26.83 3.11 -2.18
C ILE A 215 27.96 4.13 -2.39
N ASP A 216 28.88 3.84 -3.32
CA ASP A 216 29.93 4.78 -3.71
C ASP A 216 29.57 5.45 -5.05
N PRO A 217 29.12 6.72 -5.05
CA PRO A 217 28.84 7.47 -6.26
C PRO A 217 30.07 7.64 -7.17
N ASN A 218 31.29 7.57 -6.62
CA ASN A 218 32.51 7.74 -7.43
C ASN A 218 32.85 6.50 -8.25
N ALA A 219 32.26 5.35 -7.94
CA ALA A 219 32.37 4.14 -8.75
C ALA A 219 31.64 4.24 -10.11
N TYR A 220 30.79 5.26 -10.31
CA TYR A 220 30.05 5.46 -11.56
C TYR A 220 30.73 6.50 -12.45
N SER A 221 31.06 6.10 -13.68
CA SER A 221 31.54 7.01 -14.73
C SER A 221 30.42 7.77 -15.43
N ASP A 222 29.22 7.18 -15.50
CA ASP A 222 28.02 7.85 -16.04
C ASP A 222 27.51 8.91 -15.05
N GLY A 223 27.42 10.16 -15.51
CA GLY A 223 26.94 11.29 -14.72
C GLY A 223 25.51 11.11 -14.22
N ARG A 224 24.66 10.41 -14.97
CA ARG A 224 23.28 10.13 -14.54
C ARG A 224 23.26 9.12 -13.40
N ALA A 225 23.91 7.96 -13.55
CA ALA A 225 24.04 6.96 -12.49
C ALA A 225 24.71 7.55 -11.23
N LYS A 226 25.75 8.36 -11.41
CA LYS A 226 26.43 9.07 -10.32
C LYS A 226 25.50 10.03 -9.57
N SER A 227 24.70 10.81 -10.29
CA SER A 227 23.70 11.71 -9.68
C SER A 227 22.65 10.94 -8.88
N GLN A 228 22.16 9.81 -9.41
CA GLN A 228 21.19 8.96 -8.72
C GLN A 228 21.80 8.28 -7.47
N ALA A 229 23.07 7.86 -7.54
CA ALA A 229 23.79 7.31 -6.39
C ALA A 229 23.91 8.33 -5.25
N TYR A 230 24.27 9.58 -5.56
CA TYR A 230 24.28 10.66 -4.57
C TYR A 230 22.89 10.92 -4.00
N LEU A 231 21.83 10.89 -4.82
CA LEU A 231 20.47 11.16 -4.36
C LEU A 231 20.02 10.12 -3.32
N ILE A 232 20.19 8.84 -3.67
CA ILE A 232 19.81 7.71 -2.80
C ILE A 232 20.65 7.75 -1.52
N ARG A 233 21.96 7.97 -1.62
CA ARG A 233 22.85 8.05 -0.46
C ARG A 233 22.50 9.20 0.48
N ALA A 234 22.22 10.38 -0.07
CA ALA A 234 21.79 11.53 0.71
C ALA A 234 20.49 11.26 1.47
N ALA A 235 19.49 10.67 0.79
CA ALA A 235 18.21 10.33 1.40
C ALA A 235 18.37 9.26 2.49
N ALA A 236 19.17 8.24 2.24
CA ALA A 236 19.47 7.20 3.22
C ALA A 236 20.19 7.77 4.45
N ARG A 237 21.23 8.58 4.26
CA ARG A 237 21.98 9.21 5.35
C ARG A 237 21.12 10.17 6.17
N GLN A 238 20.25 10.95 5.54
CA GLN A 238 19.34 11.83 6.26
C GLN A 238 18.38 11.03 7.15
N ARG A 239 17.81 9.93 6.65
CA ARG A 239 16.92 9.07 7.45
C ARG A 239 17.65 8.34 8.57
N GLN A 240 18.84 7.82 8.29
CA GLN A 240 19.67 7.18 9.31
C GLN A 240 20.08 8.16 10.40
N ALA A 241 20.47 9.39 10.02
CA ALA A 241 20.84 10.43 10.97
C ALA A 241 19.68 10.87 11.88
N GLU A 242 18.45 10.85 11.38
CA GLU A 242 17.26 11.11 12.21
C GLU A 242 16.98 9.98 13.21
N ILE A 243 17.22 8.73 12.81
CA ILE A 243 17.07 7.56 13.70
C ILE A 243 18.14 7.63 14.80
N ASP A 244 19.39 7.91 14.41
CA ASP A 244 20.54 7.92 15.31
C ASP A 244 20.69 9.24 16.08
N ASN A 245 19.88 10.26 15.78
CA ASN A 245 20.03 11.64 16.25
C ASN A 245 21.46 12.19 16.03
N SER A 246 21.99 12.02 14.82
CA SER A 246 23.38 12.33 14.47
C SER A 246 23.52 13.56 13.56
N ASP A 247 24.02 14.67 14.12
CA ASP A 247 24.31 15.88 13.34
C ASP A 247 25.37 15.65 12.26
N ALA A 248 26.38 14.83 12.56
CA ALA A 248 27.41 14.45 11.58
C ALA A 248 26.80 13.69 10.39
N GLY A 249 25.80 12.84 10.64
CA GLY A 249 25.05 12.14 9.59
C GLY A 249 24.23 13.09 8.72
N LEU A 250 23.61 14.12 9.32
CA LEU A 250 22.90 15.17 8.57
C LEU A 250 23.87 15.98 7.70
N GLU A 251 25.05 16.35 8.22
CA GLU A 251 26.07 17.06 7.42
C GLU A 251 26.60 16.21 6.27
N ALA A 252 26.81 14.91 6.48
CA ALA A 252 27.18 13.99 5.41
C ALA A 252 26.11 13.93 4.31
N ALA A 253 24.82 13.93 4.68
CA ALA A 253 23.72 14.01 3.73
C ALA A 253 23.69 15.34 2.96
N ARG A 254 23.93 16.48 3.65
CA ARG A 254 24.04 17.79 2.99
C ARG A 254 25.20 17.83 1.99
N SER A 255 26.34 17.22 2.34
CA SER A 255 27.49 17.12 1.44
C SER A 255 27.16 16.34 0.17
N ASP A 256 26.41 15.24 0.28
CA ASP A 256 25.96 14.47 -0.89
C ASP A 256 25.00 15.29 -1.78
N ILE A 257 24.12 16.10 -1.17
CA ILE A 257 23.20 16.99 -1.92
C ILE A 257 23.99 18.06 -2.69
N ARG A 258 25.01 18.67 -2.07
CA ARG A 258 25.88 19.64 -2.74
C ARG A 258 26.63 19.01 -3.92
N ALA A 259 27.20 17.82 -3.71
CA ALA A 259 27.87 17.07 -4.78
C ALA A 259 26.92 16.72 -5.93
N LEU A 260 25.69 16.34 -5.62
CA LEU A 260 24.65 16.07 -6.60
C LEU A 260 24.28 17.34 -7.39
N ARG A 261 24.06 18.47 -6.73
CA ARG A 261 23.70 19.73 -7.38
C ARG A 261 24.80 20.23 -8.31
N ALA A 262 26.07 20.02 -7.95
CA ALA A 262 27.20 20.33 -8.81
C ALA A 262 27.21 19.50 -10.12
N LEU A 263 26.67 18.27 -10.08
CA LEU A 263 26.58 17.38 -11.24
C LEU A 263 25.31 17.60 -12.07
N ASN A 264 24.18 17.81 -11.39
CA ASN A 264 22.87 17.95 -12.02
C ASN A 264 21.98 18.90 -11.22
N PRO A 265 22.05 20.22 -11.47
CA PRO A 265 21.30 21.22 -10.70
C PRO A 265 19.80 21.17 -10.96
N ALA A 266 19.37 20.57 -12.08
CA ALA A 266 17.96 20.42 -12.44
C ALA A 266 17.29 19.18 -11.81
N LEU A 267 18.06 18.30 -11.15
CA LEU A 267 17.50 17.11 -10.52
C LEU A 267 16.66 17.51 -9.30
N VAL A 268 15.40 17.09 -9.30
CA VAL A 268 14.47 17.25 -8.18
C VAL A 268 14.07 15.87 -7.67
N PRO A 269 14.08 15.62 -6.35
CA PRO A 269 13.62 14.34 -5.81
C PRO A 269 12.11 14.15 -6.06
N ASP A 270 11.77 13.00 -6.62
CA ASP A 270 10.38 12.61 -6.95
C ASP A 270 9.50 12.52 -5.69
N ALA A 271 8.30 13.08 -5.76
CA ALA A 271 7.34 13.10 -4.66
C ALA A 271 6.81 11.71 -4.26
N ALA A 272 6.75 10.76 -5.19
CA ALA A 272 6.31 9.39 -4.95
C ALA A 272 7.41 8.53 -4.31
N LEU A 273 8.68 8.89 -4.50
CA LEU A 273 9.83 8.10 -4.01
C LEU A 273 10.47 8.68 -2.75
N PHE A 274 10.38 9.99 -2.56
CA PHE A 274 11.04 10.68 -1.46
C PHE A 274 10.04 11.43 -0.59
N SER A 275 10.21 11.28 0.73
CA SER A 275 9.30 11.88 1.70
C SER A 275 9.27 13.41 1.59
N PRO A 276 8.15 14.07 1.95
CA PRO A 276 8.08 15.53 2.01
C PRO A 276 9.20 16.15 2.85
N ARG A 277 9.61 15.45 3.91
CA ARG A 277 10.67 15.87 4.81
C ARG A 277 12.05 15.83 4.14
N PHE A 278 12.40 14.75 3.44
CA PHE A 278 13.65 14.72 2.68
C PHE A 278 13.65 15.78 1.56
N ARG A 279 12.52 15.98 0.89
CA ARG A 279 12.41 17.01 -0.17
C ARG A 279 12.62 18.43 0.37
N SER A 280 12.10 18.73 1.57
CA SER A 280 12.36 19.98 2.28
C SER A 280 13.83 20.12 2.73
N PHE A 281 14.44 19.03 3.20
CA PHE A 281 15.86 18.98 3.52
C PHE A 281 16.75 19.21 2.28
N TYR A 282 16.38 18.60 1.15
CA TYR A 282 17.04 18.79 -0.14
C TYR A 282 16.96 20.23 -0.64
N SER A 283 15.78 20.86 -0.55
CA SER A 283 15.59 22.25 -1.01
C SER A 283 16.27 23.28 -0.12
N SER A 284 16.37 23.03 1.19
CA SER A 284 17.06 23.90 2.14
C SER A 284 18.59 23.81 2.06
N THR A 285 19.12 22.71 1.52
CA THR A 285 20.56 22.53 1.33
C THR A 285 21.04 23.23 0.06
N ARG A 286 21.87 24.25 0.23
CA ARG A 286 22.52 25.03 -0.84
C ARG A 286 23.87 24.43 -1.22
#